data_AF-A0A349MB26-F1
#
_entry.id   AF-A0A349MB26-F1
#
_cell.length_a   1.000
_cell.length_b   1.000
_cell.length_c   1.000
_cell.angle_alpha   90.00
_cell.angle_beta   90.00
_cell.angle_gamma   90.00
#
_symmetry.space_group_name_H-M   'P 1'
#
loop_
_entity.id
_entity.type
_entity.pdbx_description
1 polymer ?
#
loop_
_entity_poly.entity_id
_entity_poly.type
_entity_poly.pdbx_seq_one_letter_code
_entity_poly.pdbx_strand_id
1 'polypeptide(L)'
;MRSFLFWGLTFVSIAFVVSTAHAQTSLTIEDSSIRHRVCHTMGNLDRLMHKDSQLASRMSLIERQTQTYLHEMTTQSVQPAEMVVTIPVVFHILYNTAAENISEAQIMSQLDILNEDFRRLNADQDDVWPQAADSQIEFCLASRDPQGNPTDGILRVSTNVSSFGANDAMKFSSQGGSDAWPASDYMNFWVCDLGSNLLGYAQFPGGPSATDGIVCNYTATG
;
A
#
# COMPACT_ATOMS: atom_id res chain seq x y z
N MET A 1 69.81 -10.86 -66.18
CA MET A 1 70.41 -12.07 -65.59
C MET A 1 69.33 -12.83 -64.81
N ARG A 2 69.01 -14.07 -65.25
CA ARG A 2 68.59 -15.29 -64.49
C ARG A 2 67.56 -15.12 -63.33
N SER A 3 66.50 -15.92 -63.14
CA SER A 3 66.05 -17.21 -63.69
C SER A 3 64.66 -17.56 -63.14
N PHE A 4 63.79 -18.07 -64.02
CA PHE A 4 62.74 -19.11 -63.93
C PHE A 4 62.46 -19.93 -62.65
N LEU A 5 61.16 -20.26 -62.41
CA LEU A 5 60.47 -21.60 -62.34
C LEU A 5 59.01 -21.44 -61.81
N PHE A 6 57.92 -21.69 -62.58
CA PHE A 6 57.11 -22.94 -62.74
C PHE A 6 56.64 -23.56 -61.39
N TRP A 7 55.41 -24.01 -61.09
CA TRP A 7 54.17 -24.39 -61.83
C TRP A 7 53.05 -24.64 -60.78
N GLY A 8 51.75 -24.66 -61.16
CA GLY A 8 50.73 -25.40 -60.37
C GLY A 8 49.31 -24.82 -60.36
N LEU A 9 48.42 -25.39 -61.19
CA LEU A 9 46.96 -25.18 -61.18
C LEU A 9 46.30 -25.70 -59.89
N THR A 10 45.23 -25.02 -59.44
CA THR A 10 44.00 -25.67 -58.96
C THR A 10 42.77 -24.78 -59.20
N PHE A 11 41.80 -25.33 -59.93
CA PHE A 11 40.44 -24.82 -60.10
C PHE A 11 39.60 -25.15 -58.86
N VAL A 12 38.86 -24.19 -58.31
CA VAL A 12 37.63 -24.46 -57.54
C VAL A 12 36.60 -23.37 -57.86
N SER A 13 35.57 -23.77 -58.60
CA SER A 13 34.27 -23.07 -58.70
C SER A 13 33.59 -23.02 -57.34
N ILE A 14 32.73 -22.01 -57.09
CA ILE A 14 31.29 -22.18 -56.77
C ILE A 14 30.67 -20.89 -56.25
N ALA A 15 29.57 -20.53 -56.93
CA ALA A 15 28.34 -19.84 -56.54
C ALA A 15 28.37 -18.52 -55.75
N PHE A 16 27.88 -17.49 -56.44
CA PHE A 16 27.10 -16.39 -55.88
C PHE A 16 25.90 -16.90 -55.07
N VAL A 17 25.73 -16.42 -53.84
CA VAL A 17 24.43 -16.39 -53.17
C VAL A 17 24.20 -14.96 -52.68
N VAL A 18 23.28 -14.26 -53.34
CA VAL A 18 22.73 -12.99 -52.86
C VAL A 18 21.80 -13.30 -51.70
N SER A 19 22.13 -12.85 -50.49
CA SER A 19 21.24 -12.97 -49.34
C SER A 19 20.68 -11.59 -49.00
N THR A 20 19.39 -11.39 -49.28
CA THR A 20 18.61 -10.23 -48.84
C THR A 20 18.23 -10.43 -47.38
N ALA A 21 19.06 -9.90 -46.47
CA ALA A 21 18.75 -9.87 -45.05
C ALA A 21 17.58 -8.91 -44.79
N HIS A 22 16.41 -9.47 -44.51
CA HIS A 22 15.25 -8.76 -43.99
C HIS A 22 15.51 -8.48 -42.50
N ALA A 23 15.74 -7.20 -42.15
CA ALA A 23 15.74 -6.77 -40.77
C ALA A 23 14.28 -6.65 -40.28
N GLN A 24 13.79 -7.65 -39.55
CA GLN A 24 12.58 -7.51 -38.73
C GLN A 24 13.00 -7.07 -37.33
N THR A 25 12.84 -5.78 -37.06
CA THR A 25 12.99 -5.20 -35.71
C THR A 25 11.82 -5.71 -34.86
N SER A 26 12.11 -6.66 -33.98
CA SER A 26 11.18 -7.10 -32.93
C SER A 26 10.94 -5.94 -31.96
N LEU A 27 9.71 -5.47 -31.88
CA LEU A 27 9.27 -4.55 -30.81
C LEU A 27 9.22 -5.35 -29.51
N THR A 28 10.20 -5.15 -28.64
CA THR A 28 10.10 -5.57 -27.25
C THR A 28 9.01 -4.74 -26.59
N ILE A 29 7.85 -5.35 -26.34
CA ILE A 29 6.87 -4.80 -25.40
C ILE A 29 7.55 -4.83 -24.03
N GLU A 30 7.85 -3.65 -23.47
CA GLU A 30 8.19 -3.53 -22.07
C GLU A 30 6.94 -3.95 -21.27
N ASP A 31 6.99 -5.17 -20.74
CA ASP A 31 6.04 -5.66 -19.74
C ASP A 31 6.17 -4.78 -18.50
N SER A 32 5.31 -3.76 -18.39
CA SER A 32 5.06 -3.02 -17.16
C SER A 32 4.80 -4.05 -16.07
N SER A 33 5.78 -4.28 -15.19
CA SER A 33 5.70 -5.32 -14.16
C SER A 33 4.36 -5.23 -13.43
N ILE A 34 3.46 -6.17 -13.67
CA ILE A 34 2.24 -6.28 -12.88
C ILE A 34 2.69 -6.64 -11.46
N ARG A 35 2.77 -5.64 -10.58
CA ARG A 35 2.93 -5.91 -9.16
C ARG A 35 1.68 -6.66 -8.73
N HIS A 36 1.84 -7.93 -8.37
CA HIS A 36 0.76 -8.68 -7.74
C HIS A 36 0.36 -7.89 -6.48
N ARG A 37 -0.94 -7.57 -6.33
CA ARG A 37 -1.44 -6.94 -5.11
C ARG A 37 -1.28 -7.91 -3.94
N VAL A 38 -0.24 -7.72 -3.14
CA VAL A 38 -0.01 -8.51 -1.93
C VAL A 38 -0.37 -7.68 -0.71
N CYS A 39 -1.37 -8.16 0.03
CA CYS A 39 -1.81 -7.62 1.31
C CYS A 39 -1.58 -8.67 2.41
N HIS A 40 -0.99 -8.27 3.55
CA HIS A 40 -0.66 -9.18 4.64
C HIS A 40 -1.63 -9.11 5.84
N THR A 41 -2.81 -8.52 5.69
CA THR A 41 -3.79 -8.36 6.79
C THR A 41 -4.20 -9.69 7.43
N MET A 42 -4.38 -10.76 6.66
CA MET A 42 -4.72 -12.09 7.21
C MET A 42 -3.55 -12.71 7.98
N GLY A 43 -2.33 -12.64 7.46
CA GLY A 43 -1.15 -13.13 8.18
C GLY A 43 -0.89 -12.32 9.46
N ASN A 44 -1.19 -11.02 9.43
CA ASN A 44 -1.17 -10.17 10.61
C ASN A 44 -2.22 -10.61 11.66
N LEU A 45 -3.46 -10.88 11.24
CA LEU A 45 -4.52 -11.41 12.11
C LEU A 45 -4.11 -12.73 12.75
N ASP A 46 -3.66 -13.69 11.95
CA ASP A 46 -3.21 -15.00 12.44
C ASP A 46 -2.10 -14.85 13.47
N ARG A 47 -1.10 -14.02 13.19
CA ARG A 47 -0.02 -13.72 14.14
C ARG A 47 -0.55 -13.12 15.44
N LEU A 48 -1.51 -12.19 15.38
CA LEU A 48 -2.10 -11.58 16.57
C LEU A 48 -2.94 -12.58 17.37
N MET A 49 -3.70 -13.47 16.71
CA MET A 49 -4.47 -14.53 17.38
C MET A 49 -3.55 -15.52 18.11
N HIS A 50 -2.35 -15.79 17.59
CA HIS A 50 -1.35 -16.62 18.28
C HIS A 50 -0.69 -15.90 19.47
N LYS A 51 -0.54 -14.57 19.39
CA LYS A 51 0.08 -13.77 20.46
C LYS A 51 -0.88 -13.42 21.60
N ASP A 52 -2.17 -13.27 21.30
CA ASP A 52 -3.19 -12.87 22.25
C ASP A 52 -4.40 -13.82 22.20
N SER A 53 -4.51 -14.67 23.22
CA SER A 53 -5.59 -15.66 23.35
C SER A 53 -6.98 -15.04 23.53
N GLN A 54 -7.07 -13.77 23.91
CA GLN A 54 -8.35 -13.07 24.09
C GLN A 54 -8.84 -12.37 22.83
N LEU A 55 -8.02 -12.26 21.78
CA LEU A 55 -8.38 -11.55 20.55
C LEU A 55 -9.66 -12.11 19.92
N ALA A 56 -9.77 -13.44 19.82
CA ALA A 56 -10.96 -14.09 19.26
C ALA A 56 -12.23 -13.74 20.05
N SER A 57 -12.14 -13.66 21.38
CA SER A 57 -13.28 -13.26 22.23
C SER A 57 -13.66 -11.79 22.03
N ARG A 58 -12.68 -10.89 21.89
CA ARG A 58 -12.95 -9.46 21.63
C ARG A 58 -13.57 -9.26 20.25
N MET A 59 -13.08 -9.94 19.22
CA MET A 59 -13.69 -9.92 17.89
C MET A 59 -15.12 -10.46 17.91
N SER A 60 -15.39 -11.57 18.62
CA SER A 60 -16.75 -12.10 18.76
C SER A 60 -17.69 -11.11 19.46
N LEU A 61 -17.19 -10.33 20.42
CA LEU A 61 -17.97 -9.29 21.08
C LEU A 61 -18.30 -8.14 20.11
N ILE A 62 -17.33 -7.69 19.31
CA ILE A 62 -17.53 -6.66 18.28
C ILE A 62 -18.60 -7.12 17.28
N GLU A 63 -18.50 -8.34 16.75
CA GLU A 63 -19.51 -8.87 15.84
C GLU A 63 -20.91 -8.90 16.46
N ARG A 64 -21.02 -9.31 17.73
CA ARG A 64 -22.30 -9.31 18.44
C ARG A 64 -22.86 -7.90 18.59
N GLN A 65 -22.02 -6.91 18.92
CA GLN A 65 -22.43 -5.52 19.03
C GLN A 65 -22.92 -4.98 17.69
N THR A 66 -22.22 -5.28 16.58
CA THR A 66 -22.64 -4.92 15.23
C THR A 66 -24.00 -5.53 14.88
N GLN A 67 -24.22 -6.82 15.17
CA GLN A 67 -25.52 -7.47 14.91
C GLN A 67 -26.66 -6.84 15.72
N THR A 68 -26.43 -6.52 16.99
CA THR A 68 -27.42 -5.82 17.82
C THR A 68 -27.76 -4.45 17.23
N TYR A 69 -26.75 -3.66 16.85
CA TYR A 69 -26.95 -2.34 16.26
C TYR A 69 -27.77 -2.42 14.96
N LEU A 70 -27.44 -3.35 14.06
CA LEU A 70 -28.20 -3.55 12.82
C LEU A 70 -29.66 -3.98 13.09
N HIS A 71 -29.88 -4.82 14.11
CA HIS A 71 -31.23 -5.21 14.50
C HIS A 71 -32.04 -4.03 15.06
N GLU A 72 -31.41 -3.17 15.86
CA GLU A 72 -32.04 -1.96 16.41
C GLU A 72 -32.39 -0.96 15.30
N MET A 73 -31.50 -0.75 14.33
CA MET A 73 -31.76 0.11 13.16
C MET A 73 -32.96 -0.36 12.34
N THR A 74 -33.08 -1.67 12.12
CA THR A 74 -34.18 -2.25 11.32
C THR A 74 -35.52 -2.28 12.05
N THR A 75 -35.52 -2.40 13.38
CA THR A 75 -36.75 -2.55 14.17
C THR A 75 -37.30 -1.24 14.73
N GLN A 76 -36.44 -0.27 15.06
CA GLN A 76 -36.86 0.95 15.78
C GLN A 76 -37.12 2.15 14.86
N SER A 77 -37.04 1.99 13.53
CA SER A 77 -37.15 3.12 12.57
C SER A 77 -36.23 4.30 12.92
N VAL A 78 -35.13 4.01 13.61
CA VAL A 78 -34.09 4.99 13.91
C VAL A 78 -33.44 5.29 12.59
N GLN A 79 -33.83 6.41 11.98
CA GLN A 79 -33.10 6.93 10.84
C GLN A 79 -31.68 7.20 11.34
N PRO A 80 -30.64 6.54 10.77
CA PRO A 80 -29.29 6.99 11.03
C PRO A 80 -29.27 8.48 10.70
N ALA A 81 -28.79 9.30 11.63
CA ALA A 81 -28.49 10.68 11.28
C ALA A 81 -27.55 10.59 10.07
N GLU A 82 -27.87 11.29 8.99
CA GLU A 82 -26.97 11.48 7.85
C GLU A 82 -25.78 12.32 8.34
N MET A 83 -24.91 11.68 9.10
CA MET A 83 -23.75 12.27 9.73
C MET A 83 -22.54 11.67 9.05
N VAL A 84 -21.85 12.54 8.32
CA VAL A 84 -20.53 12.22 7.79
C VAL A 84 -19.57 12.03 8.96
N VAL A 85 -18.93 10.87 9.03
CA VAL A 85 -17.93 10.54 10.04
C VAL A 85 -16.58 10.99 9.52
N THR A 86 -16.00 12.02 10.14
CA THR A 86 -14.64 12.47 9.82
C THR A 86 -13.61 11.79 10.73
N ILE A 87 -12.67 11.07 10.13
CA ILE A 87 -11.58 10.34 10.81
C ILE A 87 -10.28 11.16 10.72
N PRO A 88 -9.71 11.60 11.85
CA PRO A 88 -8.39 12.23 11.87
C PRO A 88 -7.29 11.20 11.55
N VAL A 89 -6.42 11.52 10.59
CA VAL A 89 -5.33 10.66 10.13
C VAL A 89 -3.99 11.27 10.54
N VAL A 90 -3.09 10.43 11.07
CA VAL A 90 -1.69 10.77 11.27
C VAL A 90 -0.82 9.87 10.40
N PHE A 91 -0.03 10.48 9.52
CA PHE A 91 0.91 9.76 8.67
C PHE A 91 2.27 9.67 9.35
N HIS A 92 2.78 8.45 9.51
CA HIS A 92 4.13 8.17 9.98
C HIS A 92 5.01 7.78 8.80
N ILE A 93 5.75 8.74 8.24
CA ILE A 93 6.65 8.56 7.11
C ILE A 93 8.02 8.14 7.64
N LEU A 94 8.32 6.84 7.57
CA LEU A 94 9.63 6.30 7.93
C LEU A 94 10.51 6.23 6.69
N TYR A 95 11.71 6.82 6.77
CA TYR A 95 12.60 6.89 5.62
C TYR A 95 14.07 6.65 5.99
N ASN A 96 14.72 5.77 5.23
CA ASN A 96 16.16 5.55 5.19
C ASN A 96 16.80 6.28 4.00
N THR A 97 16.06 6.44 2.90
CA THR A 97 16.49 7.18 1.71
C THR A 97 15.61 8.39 1.41
N ALA A 98 16.08 9.30 0.55
CA ALA A 98 15.29 10.46 0.13
C ALA A 98 14.01 10.08 -0.65
N ALA A 99 14.01 8.93 -1.35
CA ALA A 99 12.86 8.46 -2.11
C ALA A 99 11.72 7.96 -1.21
N GLU A 100 12.06 7.39 -0.05
CA GLU A 100 11.08 6.95 0.96
C GLU A 100 10.45 8.12 1.71
N ASN A 101 11.12 9.28 1.74
CA ASN A 101 10.60 10.50 2.35
C ASN A 101 9.60 11.19 1.40
N ILE A 102 8.47 10.53 1.15
CA ILE A 102 7.46 10.94 0.15
C ILE A 102 6.95 12.37 0.38
N SER A 103 6.64 13.07 -0.72
CA SER A 103 6.21 14.46 -0.65
C SER A 103 4.85 14.61 0.06
N GLU A 104 4.60 15.79 0.63
CA GLU A 104 3.26 16.12 1.16
C GLU A 104 2.18 15.99 0.08
N ALA A 105 2.46 16.38 -1.17
CA ALA A 105 1.50 16.24 -2.27
C ALA A 105 1.09 14.77 -2.52
N GLN A 106 2.01 13.83 -2.36
CA GLN A 106 1.73 12.38 -2.48
C GLN A 106 0.94 11.85 -1.28
N ILE A 107 1.15 12.42 -0.08
CA ILE A 107 0.33 12.10 1.10
C ILE A 107 -1.09 12.64 0.91
N MET A 108 -1.22 13.85 0.38
CA MET A 108 -2.51 14.46 0.08
C MET A 108 -3.26 13.71 -1.01
N SER A 109 -2.60 13.26 -2.09
CA SER A 109 -3.27 12.44 -3.11
C SER A 109 -3.83 11.13 -2.54
N GLN A 110 -3.13 10.50 -1.59
CA GLN A 110 -3.67 9.34 -0.88
C GLN A 110 -4.92 9.68 -0.08
N LEU A 111 -4.93 10.83 0.60
CA LEU A 111 -6.08 11.29 1.38
C LEU A 111 -7.27 11.63 0.49
N ASP A 112 -7.01 12.24 -0.67
CA ASP A 112 -8.03 12.56 -1.67
C ASP A 112 -8.66 11.28 -2.21
N ILE A 113 -7.86 10.26 -2.59
CA ILE A 113 -8.37 8.95 -3.04
C ILE A 113 -9.20 8.27 -1.95
N LEU A 114 -8.77 8.32 -0.69
CA LEU A 114 -9.57 7.77 0.42
C LEU A 114 -10.94 8.47 0.53
N ASN A 115 -10.97 9.79 0.41
CA ASN A 115 -12.23 10.54 0.43
C ASN A 115 -13.09 10.24 -0.80
N GLU A 116 -12.49 10.14 -1.99
CA GLU A 116 -13.19 9.79 -3.22
C GLU A 116 -13.85 8.41 -3.12
N ASP A 117 -13.11 7.39 -2.69
CA ASP A 117 -13.61 6.02 -2.61
C ASP A 117 -14.68 5.86 -1.52
N PHE A 118 -14.44 6.39 -0.32
CA PHE A 118 -15.36 6.21 0.81
C PHE A 118 -16.60 7.11 0.73
N ARG A 119 -16.56 8.17 -0.08
CA ARG A 119 -17.71 9.00 -0.41
C ARG A 119 -18.37 8.66 -1.75
N ARG A 120 -17.86 7.67 -2.48
CA ARG A 120 -18.31 7.31 -3.83
C ARG A 120 -18.28 8.51 -4.79
N LEU A 121 -17.24 9.34 -4.67
CA LEU A 121 -16.94 10.47 -5.55
C LEU A 121 -15.86 10.14 -6.58
N ASN A 122 -15.31 8.92 -6.53
CA ASN A 122 -14.30 8.40 -7.45
C ASN A 122 -14.80 8.41 -8.90
N ALA A 123 -13.94 8.87 -9.83
CA ALA A 123 -14.32 9.11 -11.22
C ALA A 123 -14.64 7.82 -12.02
N ASP A 124 -14.16 6.67 -11.56
CA ASP A 124 -14.39 5.35 -12.16
C ASP A 124 -15.59 4.61 -11.57
N GLN A 125 -16.39 5.26 -10.70
CA GLN A 125 -17.63 4.68 -10.19
C GLN A 125 -18.60 4.37 -11.33
N ASP A 126 -19.28 3.23 -11.20
CA ASP A 126 -20.36 2.81 -12.10
C ASP A 126 -21.55 2.22 -11.33
N ASP A 127 -22.65 1.97 -12.05
CA ASP A 127 -23.87 1.36 -11.52
C ASP A 127 -23.91 -0.18 -11.74
N VAL A 128 -22.77 -0.82 -12.02
CA VAL A 128 -22.72 -2.27 -12.24
C VAL A 128 -23.04 -3.03 -10.95
N TRP A 129 -22.70 -2.45 -9.80
CA TRP A 129 -22.83 -3.07 -8.49
C TRP A 129 -23.96 -2.41 -7.70
N PRO A 130 -25.14 -3.06 -7.57
CA PRO A 130 -26.28 -2.46 -6.85
C PRO A 130 -26.02 -2.29 -5.34
N GLN A 131 -24.96 -2.89 -4.81
CA GLN A 131 -24.53 -2.75 -3.42
C GLN A 131 -23.58 -1.57 -3.19
N ALA A 132 -23.11 -0.91 -4.25
CA ALA A 132 -22.18 0.20 -4.12
C ALA A 132 -22.87 1.41 -3.48
N ALA A 133 -22.21 2.03 -2.49
CA ALA A 133 -22.81 3.05 -1.65
C ALA A 133 -21.79 4.10 -1.21
N ASP A 134 -22.26 5.33 -0.94
CA ASP A 134 -21.53 6.33 -0.15
C ASP A 134 -21.49 5.83 1.31
N SER A 135 -20.29 5.58 1.83
CA SER A 135 -20.10 5.11 3.21
C SER A 135 -20.18 6.25 4.24
N GLN A 136 -20.26 7.49 3.77
CA GLN A 136 -20.32 8.72 4.58
C GLN A 136 -19.14 8.86 5.54
N ILE A 137 -17.96 8.39 5.12
CA ILE A 137 -16.70 8.53 5.86
C ILE A 137 -15.80 9.50 5.12
N GLU A 138 -15.27 10.47 5.84
CA GLU A 138 -14.25 11.39 5.37
C GLU A 138 -12.97 11.23 6.20
N PHE A 139 -11.84 11.56 5.60
CA PHE A 139 -10.53 11.53 6.23
C PHE A 139 -9.90 12.92 6.14
N CYS A 140 -9.32 13.38 7.23
CA CYS A 140 -8.56 14.62 7.27
C CYS A 140 -7.25 14.43 8.02
N LEU A 141 -6.23 15.22 7.69
CA LEU A 141 -5.02 15.24 8.51
C LEU A 141 -5.36 15.73 9.92
N ALA A 142 -4.77 15.08 10.92
CA ALA A 142 -4.87 15.53 12.29
C ALA A 142 -4.32 16.97 12.42
N SER A 143 -5.12 17.88 12.98
CA SER A 143 -4.72 19.27 13.22
C SER A 143 -4.22 19.52 14.64
N ARG A 144 -4.35 18.53 15.52
CA ARG A 144 -3.80 18.51 16.88
C ARG A 144 -3.11 17.19 17.17
N ASP A 145 -2.01 17.27 17.91
CA ASP A 145 -1.30 16.09 18.43
C ASP A 145 -2.00 15.55 19.70
N PRO A 146 -1.56 14.40 20.24
CA PRO A 146 -2.15 13.82 21.45
C PRO A 146 -1.97 14.68 22.71
N GLN A 147 -1.09 15.68 22.69
CA GLN A 147 -0.91 16.66 23.77
C GLN A 147 -1.74 17.93 23.54
N GLY A 148 -2.49 18.01 22.43
CA GLY A 148 -3.37 19.12 22.06
C GLY A 148 -2.68 20.25 21.29
N ASN A 149 -1.40 20.12 20.95
CA ASN A 149 -0.65 21.13 20.20
C ASN A 149 -1.00 21.08 18.70
N PRO A 150 -0.92 22.20 17.98
CA PRO A 150 -1.09 22.21 16.52
C PRO A 150 -0.06 21.30 15.81
N THR A 151 -0.52 20.59 14.77
CA THR A 151 0.29 19.72 13.92
C THR A 151 -0.24 19.76 12.48
N ASP A 152 0.59 19.35 11.53
CA ASP A 152 0.20 19.07 10.14
C ASP A 152 -0.27 17.61 9.94
N GLY A 153 -0.22 16.77 10.99
CA GLY A 153 -0.61 15.37 10.93
C GLY A 153 0.40 14.48 10.22
N ILE A 154 1.62 14.96 9.95
CA ILE A 154 2.66 14.21 9.23
C ILE A 154 3.93 14.13 10.07
N LEU A 155 4.22 12.92 10.56
CA LEU A 155 5.45 12.62 11.28
C LEU A 155 6.48 12.05 10.32
N ARG A 156 7.60 12.74 10.13
CA ARG A 156 8.73 12.28 9.31
C ARG A 156 9.84 11.76 10.20
N VAL A 157 10.09 10.45 10.17
CA VAL A 157 11.06 9.77 11.05
C VAL A 157 12.16 9.14 10.21
N SER A 158 13.38 9.67 10.33
CA SER A 158 14.55 9.03 9.73
C SER A 158 14.90 7.74 10.48
N THR A 159 15.22 6.69 9.74
CA THR A 159 15.57 5.38 10.31
C THR A 159 16.79 4.77 9.62
N ASN A 160 17.49 3.88 10.32
CA ASN A 160 18.58 3.07 9.77
C ASN A 160 18.08 1.69 9.29
N VAL A 161 16.78 1.40 9.44
CA VAL A 161 16.16 0.16 8.95
C VAL A 161 15.95 0.31 7.45
N SER A 162 16.62 -0.52 6.66
CA SER A 162 16.55 -0.44 5.19
C SER A 162 15.24 -0.99 4.61
N SER A 163 14.54 -1.87 5.33
CA SER A 163 13.23 -2.39 4.94
C SER A 163 12.56 -3.03 6.16
N PHE A 164 11.26 -2.86 6.28
CA PHE A 164 10.42 -3.44 7.33
C PHE A 164 9.66 -4.66 6.82
N GLY A 165 9.38 -5.62 7.71
CA GLY A 165 8.47 -6.74 7.45
C GLY A 165 7.10 -6.51 8.08
N ALA A 166 6.14 -7.42 7.83
CA ALA A 166 4.81 -7.38 8.44
C ALA A 166 4.77 -7.89 9.90
N ASN A 167 5.75 -7.47 10.70
CA ASN A 167 5.94 -7.87 12.10
C ASN A 167 5.70 -6.73 13.11
N ASP A 168 5.18 -5.60 12.65
CA ASP A 168 4.92 -4.35 13.39
C ASP A 168 6.16 -3.60 13.90
N ALA A 169 7.38 -3.95 13.48
CA ALA A 169 8.59 -3.22 13.91
C ALA A 169 8.52 -1.70 13.59
N MET A 170 7.90 -1.34 12.47
CA MET A 170 7.69 0.07 12.06
C MET A 170 6.79 0.87 13.03
N LYS A 171 6.00 0.19 13.86
CA LYS A 171 5.05 0.81 14.81
C LYS A 171 5.69 1.10 16.17
N PHE A 172 7.01 0.88 16.30
CA PHE A 172 7.73 1.10 17.56
C PHE A 172 9.01 1.91 17.33
N SER A 173 9.13 3.04 18.02
CA SER A 173 10.33 3.90 17.99
C SER A 173 11.59 3.14 18.44
N SER A 174 11.44 2.23 19.41
CA SER A 174 12.51 1.35 19.89
C SER A 174 13.07 0.38 18.83
N GLN A 175 12.35 0.18 17.73
CA GLN A 175 12.74 -0.68 16.61
C GLN A 175 13.05 0.12 15.34
N GLY A 176 13.27 1.45 15.48
CA GLY A 176 13.53 2.35 14.35
C GLY A 176 12.26 2.78 13.60
N GLY A 177 11.08 2.57 14.19
CA GLY A 177 9.79 3.01 13.67
C GLY A 177 9.27 4.29 14.31
N SER A 178 7.94 4.42 14.34
CA SER A 178 7.24 5.51 15.03
C SER A 178 6.11 4.92 15.87
N ASP A 179 6.06 5.29 17.15
CA ASP A 179 4.98 4.86 18.05
C ASP A 179 3.63 5.42 17.60
N ALA A 180 2.58 4.62 17.78
CA ALA A 180 1.21 5.02 17.46
C ALA A 180 0.74 6.19 18.34
N TRP A 181 -0.01 7.11 17.73
CA TRP A 181 -0.91 8.00 18.46
C TRP A 181 -2.12 7.20 18.99
N PRO A 182 -2.87 7.73 19.98
CA PRO A 182 -4.02 7.03 20.56
C PRO A 182 -5.03 6.59 19.49
N ALA A 183 -5.14 5.27 19.27
CA ALA A 183 -6.01 4.68 18.25
C ALA A 183 -7.52 4.91 18.50
N SER A 184 -7.89 5.42 19.69
CA SER A 184 -9.24 5.89 19.98
C SER A 184 -9.61 7.17 19.25
N ASP A 185 -8.62 7.98 18.89
CA ASP A 185 -8.81 9.35 18.39
C ASP A 185 -8.20 9.58 17.00
N TYR A 186 -7.24 8.74 16.59
CA TYR A 186 -6.50 8.88 15.34
C TYR A 186 -6.39 7.56 14.57
N MET A 187 -6.53 7.63 13.26
CA MET A 187 -6.11 6.58 12.35
C MET A 187 -4.62 6.71 12.09
N ASN A 188 -3.82 5.81 12.66
CA ASN A 188 -2.39 5.75 12.39
C ASN A 188 -2.12 5.11 11.03
N PHE A 189 -1.39 5.82 10.18
CA PHE A 189 -1.02 5.38 8.83
C PHE A 189 0.50 5.41 8.67
N TRP A 190 1.14 4.24 8.72
CA TRP A 190 2.59 4.15 8.51
C TRP A 190 2.91 3.99 7.02
N VAL A 191 3.88 4.75 6.56
CA VAL A 191 4.47 4.66 5.22
C VAL A 191 5.95 4.35 5.37
N CYS A 192 6.40 3.25 4.79
CA CYS A 192 7.81 2.84 4.87
C CYS A 192 8.18 1.90 3.72
N ASP A 193 9.45 1.53 3.60
CA ASP A 193 9.85 0.44 2.70
C ASP A 193 9.44 -0.92 3.27
N LEU A 194 8.49 -1.60 2.60
CA LEU A 194 8.04 -2.97 2.91
C LEU A 194 8.69 -4.03 1.98
N GLY A 195 9.73 -3.64 1.23
CA GLY A 195 10.37 -4.45 0.21
C GLY A 195 9.57 -4.47 -1.09
N SER A 196 9.97 -5.33 -2.04
CA SER A 196 9.43 -5.31 -3.41
C SER A 196 8.02 -5.88 -3.55
N ASN A 197 7.60 -6.75 -2.64
CA ASN A 197 6.43 -7.61 -2.86
C ASN A 197 5.21 -7.16 -2.05
N LEU A 198 5.41 -6.64 -0.84
CA LEU A 198 4.31 -6.27 0.06
C LEU A 198 3.86 -4.84 -0.22
N LEU A 199 2.59 -4.66 -0.57
CA LEU A 199 2.00 -3.34 -0.77
C LEU A 199 1.55 -2.72 0.55
N GLY A 200 1.06 -3.55 1.47
CA GLY A 200 0.61 -3.08 2.76
C GLY A 200 -0.13 -4.13 3.57
N TYR A 201 -0.53 -3.74 4.78
CA TYR A 201 -1.40 -4.53 5.63
C TYR A 201 -2.09 -3.64 6.66
N ALA A 202 -3.19 -4.14 7.23
CA ALA A 202 -3.92 -3.50 8.31
C ALA A 202 -4.02 -4.42 9.54
N GLN A 203 -4.42 -3.84 10.66
CA GLN A 203 -4.86 -4.57 11.83
C GLN A 203 -6.40 -4.60 11.88
N PHE A 204 -6.97 -5.77 12.18
CA PHE A 204 -8.42 -5.87 12.42
C PHE A 204 -8.81 -5.25 13.77
N PRO A 205 -10.06 -4.75 13.90
CA PRO A 205 -10.60 -4.31 15.17
C PRO A 205 -10.48 -5.37 16.27
N GLY A 206 -10.23 -4.91 17.50
CA GLY A 206 -10.03 -5.76 18.67
C GLY A 206 -8.58 -6.17 18.93
N GLY A 207 -7.64 -5.82 18.03
CA GLY A 207 -6.21 -5.90 18.25
C GLY A 207 -5.70 -4.90 19.31
N PRO A 208 -4.40 -4.96 19.66
CA PRO A 208 -3.81 -4.02 20.62
C PRO A 208 -3.70 -2.61 20.03
N SER A 209 -4.03 -1.60 20.83
CA SER A 209 -4.04 -0.18 20.41
C SER A 209 -2.68 0.33 19.95
N ALA A 210 -1.59 -0.17 20.54
CA ALA A 210 -0.23 0.25 20.20
C ALA A 210 0.21 -0.12 18.76
N THR A 211 -0.50 -1.03 18.10
CA THR A 211 -0.22 -1.43 16.71
C THR A 211 -1.41 -1.25 15.79
N ASP A 212 -2.45 -0.55 16.25
CA ASP A 212 -3.67 -0.35 15.48
C ASP A 212 -3.46 0.67 14.35
N GLY A 213 -3.99 0.34 13.17
CA GLY A 213 -3.87 1.16 11.96
C GLY A 213 -3.38 0.40 10.72
N ILE A 214 -2.94 1.18 9.74
CA ILE A 214 -2.59 0.73 8.38
C ILE A 214 -1.11 0.95 8.12
N VAL A 215 -0.47 0.02 7.42
CA VAL A 215 0.90 0.18 6.91
C VAL A 215 0.88 0.01 5.41
N CYS A 216 1.39 0.99 4.66
CA CYS A 216 1.58 0.89 3.22
C CYS A 216 3.06 1.07 2.84
N ASN A 217 3.41 0.44 1.73
CA ASN A 217 4.69 0.66 1.08
C ASN A 217 4.73 2.08 0.50
N TYR A 218 5.84 2.80 0.63
CA TYR A 218 6.00 4.14 0.08
C TYR A 218 5.76 4.20 -1.44
N THR A 219 6.04 3.09 -2.15
CA THR A 219 5.77 2.96 -3.60
C THR A 219 4.33 2.63 -3.96
N ALA A 220 3.47 2.41 -2.96
CA ALA A 220 2.05 2.08 -3.11
C ALA A 220 1.15 3.04 -2.33
N THR A 221 1.67 4.24 -2.03
CA THR A 221 0.96 5.30 -1.31
C THR A 221 0.87 6.52 -2.23
N GLY A 222 -0.34 7.04 -2.44
CA GLY A 222 -0.60 8.24 -3.24
C GLY A 222 -1.12 7.97 -4.64
#